data_AF-A0A970MSC3-F1
#
_entry.id   AF-A0A970MSC3-F1
#
_cell.length_a   1.000
_cell.length_b   1.000
_cell.length_c   1.000
_cell.angle_alpha   90.00
_cell.angle_beta   90.00
_cell.angle_gamma   90.00
#
_symmetry.space_group_name_H-M   'P 1'
#
loop_
_entity.id
_entity.type
_entity.pdbx_description
1 polymer ?
#
loop_
_entity_poly.entity_id
_entity_poly.type
_entity_poly.pdbx_seq_one_letter_code
_entity_poly.pdbx_strand_id
1 'polypeptide(L)'
;MKELIKSITLKQVVSTILIIFLVIFVMMNLNPIEVSLIFTGVTMPLVILITFVFFIGYFVGRTVKKSKTCKEEKREAKLKKVEEDSICEAEDEE
;
A
#
# COMPACT_ATOMS: atom_id res chain seq x y z
N MET A 1 8.43 2.42 30.02
CA MET A 1 7.47 2.27 28.90
C MET A 1 7.51 3.44 27.91
N LYS A 2 8.68 3.96 27.50
CA LYS A 2 8.79 5.08 26.53
C LYS A 2 9.55 4.72 25.24
N GLU A 3 10.24 3.58 25.23
CA GLU A 3 11.06 3.13 24.09
C GLU A 3 10.27 2.42 22.97
N LEU A 4 9.04 1.97 23.22
CA LEU A 4 8.25 1.18 22.25
C LEU A 4 7.53 2.02 21.18
N ILE A 5 7.50 3.35 21.31
CA ILE A 5 6.79 4.25 20.38
C ILE A 5 7.67 4.62 19.17
N LYS A 6 8.94 4.18 19.16
CA LYS A 6 10.01 4.72 18.30
C LYS A 6 9.98 4.32 16.81
N SER A 7 9.00 3.55 16.33
CA SER A 7 8.99 3.19 14.91
C SER A 7 7.61 2.97 14.29
N ILE A 8 6.52 3.39 14.95
CA ILE A 8 5.21 3.33 14.29
C ILE A 8 5.15 4.41 13.22
N THR A 9 5.43 3.98 11.99
CA THR A 9 5.30 4.83 10.81
C THR A 9 3.85 5.29 10.70
N LEU A 10 3.60 6.58 10.52
CA LEU A 10 2.25 7.16 10.39
C LEU A 10 1.37 6.37 9.40
N LYS A 11 1.97 5.86 8.32
CA LYS A 11 1.30 5.00 7.33
C LYS A 11 0.69 3.74 7.94
N GLN A 12 1.38 3.11 8.89
CA GLN A 12 0.92 1.92 9.59
C GLN A 12 -0.22 2.25 10.55
N VAL A 13 -0.12 3.35 11.30
CA VAL A 13 -1.21 3.83 12.16
C VAL A 13 -2.47 4.08 11.35
N VAL A 14 -2.35 4.85 10.27
CA VAL A 14 -3.48 5.19 9.39
C VAL A 14 -4.07 3.94 8.77
N SER A 15 -3.25 3.00 8.30
CA SER A 15 -3.74 1.75 7.72
C SER A 15 -4.50 0.89 8.72
N THR A 16 -4.00 0.78 9.97
CA THR A 16 -4.67 0.02 11.03
C THR A 16 -6.01 0.64 11.39
N ILE A 17 -6.05 1.96 11.58
CA ILE A 17 -7.30 2.69 11.87
C ILE A 17 -8.30 2.52 10.73
N LEU A 18 -7.86 2.62 9.48
CA LEU A 18 -8.70 2.46 8.29
C LEU A 18 -9.37 1.08 8.25
N ILE A 19 -8.63 0.02 8.57
CA ILE A 19 -9.16 -1.35 8.63
C ILE A 19 -10.20 -1.51 9.74
N ILE A 20 -9.95 -0.96 10.93
CA ILE A 20 -10.90 -1.03 12.05
C ILE A 20 -12.20 -0.32 11.67
N PHE A 21 -12.09 0.88 11.10
CA PHE A 21 -13.25 1.63 10.60
C PHE A 21 -14.02 0.85 9.54
N LEU A 22 -13.32 0.19 8.60
CA LEU A 22 -13.96 -0.62 7.57
C LEU A 22 -14.79 -1.76 8.16
N VAL A 23 -14.28 -2.47 9.16
CA VAL A 23 -14.98 -3.59 9.81
C VAL A 23 -16.23 -3.10 10.55
N ILE A 24 -16.10 -2.03 11.34
CA ILE A 24 -17.24 -1.44 12.06
C ILE A 24 -18.28 -0.93 11.06
N PHE A 25 -17.83 -0.25 10.01
CA PHE A 25 -18.70 0.24 8.96
C PHE A 25 -19.49 -0.90 8.33
N VAL A 26 -18.83 -2.02 7.99
CA VAL A 26 -19.52 -3.17 7.40
C VAL A 26 -20.59 -3.70 8.34
N MET A 27 -20.26 -3.90 9.62
CA MET A 27 -21.21 -4.42 10.62
C MET A 27 -22.41 -3.48 10.83
N MET A 28 -22.19 -2.17 10.84
CA MET A 28 -23.27 -1.19 10.99
C MET A 28 -24.17 -1.08 9.75
N ASN A 29 -23.61 -1.36 8.58
CA ASN A 29 -24.27 -1.17 7.28
C ASN A 29 -24.74 -2.48 6.63
N LEU A 30 -24.86 -3.55 7.41
CA LEU A 30 -25.55 -4.79 7.01
C LEU A 30 -27.04 -4.56 6.75
N ASN A 31 -27.61 -3.54 7.40
CA ASN A 31 -29.00 -3.15 7.16
C ASN A 31 -29.14 -2.55 5.75
N PRO A 32 -30.17 -2.95 4.99
CA PRO A 32 -30.42 -2.41 3.66
C PRO A 32 -30.74 -0.92 3.77
N ILE A 33 -29.97 -0.08 3.08
CA ILE A 33 -30.17 1.36 2.99
C ILE A 33 -30.56 1.68 1.54
N GLU A 34 -31.49 2.61 1.38
CA GLU A 34 -31.85 3.12 0.05
C GLU A 34 -30.71 4.00 -0.46
N VAL A 35 -29.97 3.52 -1.46
CA VAL A 35 -28.91 4.30 -2.10
C VAL A 35 -29.38 4.79 -3.46
N SER A 36 -29.44 6.10 -3.63
CA SER A 36 -29.75 6.74 -4.91
C SER A 36 -28.49 6.87 -5.75
N LEU A 37 -28.29 5.92 -6.67
CA LEU A 37 -27.20 5.95 -7.64
C LEU A 37 -27.60 6.85 -8.81
N ILE A 38 -27.45 8.17 -8.64
CA ILE A 38 -27.62 9.29 -9.61
C ILE A 38 -28.98 9.35 -10.34
N PHE A 39 -29.47 8.25 -10.91
CA PHE A 39 -30.75 8.11 -11.62
C PHE A 39 -31.64 6.96 -11.09
N THR A 40 -31.15 6.06 -10.24
CA THR A 40 -31.95 4.93 -9.75
C THR A 40 -31.71 4.70 -8.26
N GLY A 41 -32.80 4.71 -7.48
CA GLY A 41 -32.80 4.32 -6.07
C GLY A 41 -32.80 2.79 -5.98
N VAL A 42 -31.75 2.22 -5.41
CA VAL A 42 -31.68 0.77 -5.20
C VAL A 42 -31.49 0.54 -3.71
N THR A 43 -32.35 -0.30 -3.14
CA THR A 43 -32.24 -0.81 -1.77
C THR A 43 -31.13 -1.84 -1.72
N MET A 44 -29.93 -1.40 -1.36
CA MET A 44 -28.76 -2.26 -1.25
C MET A 44 -28.05 -1.98 0.07
N PRO A 45 -27.58 -3.00 0.79
CA PRO A 45 -26.66 -2.79 1.91
C PRO A 45 -25.44 -1.99 1.43
N LEU A 46 -25.11 -0.91 2.15
CA LEU A 46 -23.97 -0.03 1.85
C LEU A 46 -22.64 -0.80 1.78
N VAL A 47 -22.57 -1.98 2.42
CA VAL A 47 -21.48 -2.96 2.32
C VAL A 47 -21.14 -3.32 0.87
N ILE A 48 -22.15 -3.55 0.02
CA ILE A 48 -21.95 -3.96 -1.38
C ILE A 48 -21.25 -2.83 -2.13
N LEU A 49 -21.74 -1.59 -1.98
CA LEU A 49 -21.19 -0.42 -2.65
C LEU A 49 -19.73 -0.17 -2.25
N ILE A 50 -19.41 -0.25 -0.95
CA ILE A 50 -18.04 -0.08 -0.46
C ILE A 50 -17.13 -1.18 -0.94
N THR A 51 -17.61 -2.42 -1.02
CA THR A 51 -16.81 -3.53 -1.56
C THR A 51 -16.42 -3.23 -3.01
N PHE A 52 -17.36 -2.82 -3.86
CA PHE A 52 -17.07 -2.43 -5.24
C PHE A 52 -16.08 -1.25 -5.34
N VAL A 53 -16.32 -0.17 -4.58
CA VAL A 53 -15.43 1.01 -4.59
C VAL A 53 -14.04 0.67 -4.05
N PHE A 54 -13.94 -0.18 -3.03
CA PHE A 54 -12.67 -0.66 -2.49
C PHE A 54 -11.89 -1.46 -3.54
N PHE A 55 -12.54 -2.38 -4.25
CA PHE A 55 -11.90 -3.12 -5.35
C PHE A 55 -11.43 -2.17 -6.44
N ILE A 56 -12.26 -1.23 -6.89
CA ILE A 56 -11.87 -0.23 -7.90
C ILE A 56 -10.65 0.56 -7.42
N GLY A 57 -10.69 1.09 -6.19
CA GLY A 57 -9.56 1.83 -5.60
C GLY A 57 -8.29 0.99 -5.49
N TYR A 58 -8.40 -0.28 -5.09
CA TYR A 58 -7.30 -1.23 -5.03
C TYR A 58 -6.69 -1.49 -6.42
N PHE A 59 -7.52 -1.76 -7.43
CA PHE A 59 -7.08 -2.01 -8.80
C PHE A 59 -6.41 -0.77 -9.41
N VAL A 60 -6.95 0.43 -9.18
CA VAL A 60 -6.36 1.70 -9.60
C VAL A 60 -5.00 1.90 -8.92
N GLY A 61 -4.93 1.77 -7.58
CA GLY A 61 -3.67 1.90 -6.84
C GLY A 61 -2.61 0.86 -7.22
N ARG A 62 -3.03 -0.37 -7.55
CA ARG A 62 -2.14 -1.43 -8.05
C ARG A 62 -1.63 -1.13 -9.45
N THR A 63 -2.46 -0.60 -10.33
CA THR A 63 -2.08 -0.25 -11.71
C THR A 63 -1.11 0.93 -11.75
N VAL A 64 -1.31 1.91 -10.86
CA VAL A 64 -0.42 3.09 -10.71
C VAL A 64 0.95 2.73 -10.11
N LYS A 65 1.09 1.58 -9.43
CA LYS A 65 2.34 1.14 -8.80
C LYS A 65 3.43 0.65 -9.77
N LYS A 66 3.16 0.59 -11.08
CA LYS A 66 4.11 0.06 -12.09
C LYS A 66 5.32 0.96 -12.41
N SER A 67 5.44 2.16 -11.82
CA SER A 67 6.52 3.10 -12.15
C SER A 67 7.69 3.17 -11.15
N LYS A 68 7.82 2.21 -10.21
CA LYS A 68 8.91 2.22 -9.21
C LYS A 68 9.90 1.05 -9.26
N THR A 69 9.74 0.10 -10.17
CA THR A 69 10.65 -1.06 -10.27
C THR A 69 12.01 -0.71 -10.91
N CYS A 70 12.17 0.45 -11.56
CA CYS A 70 13.48 0.86 -12.10
C CYS A 70 14.43 1.49 -11.04
N LYS A 71 14.28 1.15 -9.75
CA LYS A 71 15.12 1.71 -8.67
C LYS A 71 15.82 0.66 -7.80
N GLU A 72 15.37 -0.59 -7.79
CA GLU A 72 16.01 -1.65 -6.99
C GLU A 72 17.16 -2.34 -7.75
N GLU A 73 17.00 -2.66 -9.04
CA GLU A 73 18.09 -3.26 -9.85
C GLU A 73 19.35 -2.37 -9.95
N LYS A 74 19.18 -1.03 -9.93
CA LYS A 74 20.32 -0.09 -9.98
C LYS A 74 21.16 -0.07 -8.70
N ARG A 75 20.64 -0.54 -7.55
CA ARG A 75 21.43 -0.61 -6.30
C ARG A 75 22.33 -1.84 -6.27
N GLU A 76 21.84 -2.97 -6.76
CA GLU A 76 22.63 -4.21 -6.81
C GLU A 76 23.71 -4.14 -7.90
N ALA A 77 23.43 -3.51 -9.04
CA ALA A 77 24.44 -3.24 -10.07
C ALA A 77 25.49 -2.21 -9.64
N LYS A 78 25.14 -1.25 -8.76
CA LYS A 78 26.12 -0.28 -8.21
C LYS A 78 27.04 -0.92 -7.16
N LEU A 79 26.54 -1.85 -6.36
CA LEU A 79 27.33 -2.47 -5.29
C LEU A 79 28.39 -3.42 -5.87
N LYS A 80 28.06 -4.17 -6.92
CA LYS A 80 29.01 -5.05 -7.61
C LYS A 80 30.16 -4.31 -8.28
N LYS A 81 29.91 -3.14 -8.88
CA LYS A 81 31.00 -2.34 -9.49
C LYS A 81 32.01 -1.82 -8.48
N VAL A 82 31.56 -1.39 -7.30
CA VAL A 82 32.46 -0.91 -6.24
C VAL A 82 33.35 -2.05 -5.71
N GLU A 83 32.83 -3.27 -5.62
CA GLU A 83 33.61 -4.44 -5.19
C GLU A 83 34.63 -4.88 -6.27
N GLU A 84 34.26 -4.81 -7.55
CA GLU A 84 35.15 -5.15 -8.67
C GLU A 84 36.28 -4.13 -8.86
N ASP A 85 36.00 -2.83 -8.68
CA ASP A 85 37.01 -1.76 -8.75
C ASP A 85 38.05 -1.86 -7.60
N SER A 86 37.65 -2.37 -6.43
CA SER A 86 38.52 -2.52 -5.25
C SER A 86 39.51 -3.68 -5.35
N ILE A 87 39.22 -4.68 -6.18
CA ILE A 87 40.07 -5.88 -6.36
C ILE A 87 41.23 -5.56 -7.30
N CYS A 88 41.01 -4.72 -8.31
CA CYS A 88 42.05 -4.33 -9.27
C CYS A 88 43.13 -3.42 -8.64
N GLU A 89 42.77 -2.55 -7.68
CA GLU A 89 43.75 -1.70 -6.99
C GLU A 89 44.70 -2.49 -6.06
N ALA A 90 44.34 -3.73 -5.69
CA ALA A 90 45.17 -4.58 -4.83
C ALA A 90 46.20 -5.43 -5.61
N GLU A 91 46.05 -5.55 -6.94
CA GLU A 91 46.95 -6.36 -7.77
C GLU A 91 48.09 -5.54 -8.43
N ASP A 92 48.06 -4.21 -8.33
CA ASP A 92 49.09 -3.32 -8.92
C ASP A 92 50.22 -2.93 -7.94
N GLU A 93 50.18 -3.38 -6.66
CA GLU A 93 51.19 -3.07 -5.62
C GLU A 93 52.10 -4.24 -5.19
N GLU A 94 52.04 -5.44 -5.82
CA GLU A 94 52.97 -6.56 -5.57
C GLU A 94 54.08 -6.74 -6.63
#